data_AF-A0A839F8X3-F1
#
_entry.id   AF-A0A839F8X3-F1
#
_cell.length_a   1.000
_cell.length_b   1.000
_cell.length_c   1.000
_cell.angle_alpha   90.00
_cell.angle_beta   90.00
_cell.angle_gamma   90.00
#
_symmetry.space_group_name_H-M   'P 1'
#
loop_
_entity.id
_entity.type
_entity.pdbx_description
1 polymer ?
#
loop_
_entity_poly.entity_id
_entity_poly.type
_entity_poly.pdbx_seq_one_letter_code
_entity_poly.pdbx_strand_id
1 'polypeptide(L)'
;MYRITLACDGIPLDLGAAAAADIAEEFTHRPWHRDVTCEWDGTRLILRGDNDHDATGAAFAEEFSDAISACVAGGSDGAISLLSVETLAD
;
A
#
# COMPACT_ATOMS: atom_id res chain seq x y z
N MET A 1 -15.96 2.43 -9.56
CA MET A 1 -14.96 2.22 -8.47
C MET A 1 -13.55 2.33 -9.06
N TYR A 2 -12.52 2.54 -8.28
CA TYR A 2 -11.12 2.57 -8.72
C TYR A 2 -10.34 1.43 -8.07
N ARG A 3 -9.41 0.86 -8.81
CA ARG A 3 -8.37 -0.03 -8.31
C ARG A 3 -7.03 0.65 -8.43
N ILE A 4 -6.30 0.72 -7.33
CA ILE A 4 -5.07 1.50 -7.22
C ILE A 4 -3.95 0.56 -6.82
N THR A 5 -2.83 0.64 -7.52
CA THR A 5 -1.61 -0.09 -7.18
C THR A 5 -0.48 0.88 -6.89
N LEU A 6 0.12 0.75 -5.72
CA LEU A 6 1.24 1.56 -5.23
C LEU A 6 2.46 0.66 -5.00
N ALA A 7 3.65 1.22 -5.16
CA ALA A 7 4.90 0.60 -4.76
C ALA A 7 5.63 1.48 -3.75
N CYS A 8 6.31 0.87 -2.78
CA CYS A 8 7.27 1.55 -1.92
C CYS A 8 8.64 0.85 -1.99
N ASP A 9 9.64 1.63 -2.39
CA ASP A 9 11.05 1.26 -2.38
C ASP A 9 11.69 1.48 -0.99
N GLY A 10 12.97 1.10 -0.84
CA GLY A 10 13.77 1.51 0.33
C GLY A 10 13.36 0.86 1.65
N ILE A 11 12.64 -0.25 1.57
CA ILE A 11 12.30 -1.10 2.71
C ILE A 11 13.50 -2.01 2.99
N PRO A 12 13.98 -2.11 4.25
CA PRO A 12 15.01 -3.07 4.62
C PRO A 12 14.61 -4.49 4.21
N LEU A 13 15.52 -5.19 3.52
CA LEU A 13 15.22 -6.48 2.89
C LEU A 13 14.74 -7.55 3.89
N ASP A 14 15.25 -7.49 5.11
CA ASP A 14 14.90 -8.40 6.21
C ASP A 14 13.54 -8.07 6.84
N LEU A 15 13.02 -6.86 6.63
CA LEU A 15 11.72 -6.43 7.15
C LEU A 15 10.59 -6.54 6.12
N GLY A 16 10.89 -6.55 4.82
CA GLY A 16 9.89 -6.43 3.76
C GLY A 16 8.72 -7.42 3.85
N ALA A 17 9.00 -8.70 4.09
CA ALA A 17 7.94 -9.72 4.20
C ALA A 17 7.06 -9.55 5.45
N ALA A 18 7.64 -9.16 6.59
CA ALA A 18 6.88 -8.91 7.81
C ALA A 18 6.04 -7.62 7.68
N ALA A 19 6.65 -6.55 7.16
CA ALA A 19 5.98 -5.30 6.88
C ALA A 19 4.77 -5.46 5.96
N ALA A 20 4.89 -6.27 4.89
CA ALA A 20 3.78 -6.57 3.99
C ALA A 20 2.59 -7.20 4.74
N ALA A 21 2.85 -8.17 5.62
CA ALA A 21 1.82 -8.83 6.41
C ALA A 21 1.15 -7.87 7.40
N ASP A 22 1.94 -7.08 8.13
CA ASP A 22 1.44 -6.13 9.13
C ASP A 22 0.61 -5.01 8.46
N ILE A 23 1.08 -4.49 7.32
CA ILE A 23 0.34 -3.48 6.55
C ILE A 23 -0.96 -4.06 6.00
N ALA A 24 -0.95 -5.28 5.47
CA ALA A 24 -2.18 -5.93 5.00
C ALA A 24 -3.23 -6.07 6.12
N GLU A 25 -2.80 -6.42 7.34
CA GLU A 25 -3.68 -6.48 8.52
C GLU A 25 -4.22 -5.10 8.90
N GLU A 26 -3.36 -4.07 8.96
CA GLU A 26 -3.78 -2.69 9.29
C GLU A 26 -4.88 -2.17 8.36
N PHE A 27 -4.81 -2.50 7.07
CA PHE A 27 -5.83 -2.10 6.10
C PHE A 27 -7.17 -2.83 6.27
N THR A 28 -7.24 -3.93 7.02
CA THR A 28 -8.53 -4.56 7.38
C THR A 28 -9.38 -3.68 8.31
N HIS A 29 -8.76 -2.72 8.99
CA HIS A 29 -9.42 -1.76 9.87
C HIS A 29 -9.97 -0.52 9.14
N ARG A 30 -9.80 -0.43 7.81
CA ARG A 30 -10.19 0.73 6.98
C ARG A 30 -11.36 0.35 6.06
N PRO A 31 -12.63 0.45 6.52
CA PRO A 31 -13.79 -0.09 5.79
C PRO A 31 -14.10 0.62 4.46
N TRP A 32 -13.45 1.74 4.14
CA TRP A 32 -13.58 2.45 2.87
C TRP A 32 -12.68 1.90 1.76
N HIS A 33 -11.76 0.97 2.09
CA HIS A 33 -11.00 0.21 1.10
C HIS A 33 -11.53 -1.22 1.01
N ARG A 34 -11.41 -1.82 -0.17
CA ARG A 34 -11.85 -3.18 -0.47
C ARG A 34 -10.74 -3.94 -1.17
N ASP A 35 -10.76 -5.26 -1.01
CA ASP A 35 -9.83 -6.19 -1.68
C ASP A 35 -8.35 -5.76 -1.57
N VAL A 36 -7.97 -5.23 -0.40
CA VAL A 36 -6.63 -4.73 -0.16
C VAL A 36 -5.65 -5.89 0.02
N THR A 37 -4.55 -5.85 -0.71
CA THR A 37 -3.40 -6.74 -0.51
C THR A 37 -2.13 -5.91 -0.40
N CYS A 38 -1.20 -6.35 0.45
CA CYS A 38 0.16 -5.84 0.48
C CYS A 38 1.13 -7.01 0.34
N GLU A 39 2.01 -6.95 -0.65
CA GLU A 39 2.96 -8.02 -0.97
C GLU A 39 4.39 -7.49 -1.04
N TRP A 40 5.34 -8.35 -0.68
CA TRP A 40 6.77 -8.08 -0.85
C TRP A 40 7.29 -8.81 -2.09
N ASP A 41 7.83 -8.07 -3.07
CA ASP A 41 8.34 -8.65 -4.33
C ASP A 41 9.81 -9.12 -4.23
N GLY A 42 10.43 -9.00 -3.05
CA GLY A 42 11.86 -9.22 -2.84
C GLY A 42 12.68 -7.92 -2.82
N THR A 43 12.10 -6.81 -3.27
CA THR A 43 12.74 -5.49 -3.36
C THR A 43 11.86 -4.32 -2.92
N ARG A 44 10.53 -4.45 -3.06
CA ARG A 44 9.55 -3.38 -2.86
C ARG A 44 8.28 -3.93 -2.23
N LEU A 45 7.61 -3.09 -1.44
CA LEU A 45 6.23 -3.34 -1.02
C LEU A 45 5.29 -2.93 -2.15
N ILE A 46 4.34 -3.78 -2.48
CA ILE A 46 3.30 -3.52 -3.46
C ILE A 46 1.95 -3.54 -2.74
N LEU A 47 1.31 -2.38 -2.63
CA LEU A 47 -0.04 -2.25 -2.07
C LEU A 47 -1.04 -2.13 -3.21
N ARG A 48 -2.08 -2.95 -3.19
CA ARG A 48 -3.20 -2.87 -4.12
C ARG A 48 -4.49 -2.80 -3.32
N GLY A 49 -5.43 -1.99 -3.77
CA GLY A 49 -6.75 -1.93 -3.16
C GLY A 49 -7.75 -1.19 -4.04
N ASP A 50 -9.02 -1.38 -3.71
CA ASP A 50 -10.14 -0.76 -4.41
C ASP A 50 -10.85 0.26 -3.52
N ASN A 51 -11.21 1.42 -4.08
CA ASN A 51 -12.03 2.42 -3.39
C ASN A 51 -12.89 3.23 -4.39
N ASP A 52 -13.86 4.00 -3.91
CA ASP A 52 -14.83 4.72 -4.73
C ASP A 52 -14.57 6.23 -4.88
N HIS A 53 -13.57 6.76 -4.19
CA HIS A 53 -13.35 8.21 -4.04
C HIS A 53 -11.95 8.69 -4.46
N ASP A 54 -10.97 7.81 -4.64
CA ASP A 54 -9.58 8.19 -4.93
C ASP A 54 -9.19 7.93 -6.39
N ALA A 55 -9.61 8.83 -7.28
CA ALA A 55 -9.32 8.72 -8.71
C ALA A 55 -7.83 8.90 -9.07
N THR A 56 -7.00 9.34 -8.11
CA THR A 56 -5.57 9.64 -8.33
C THR A 56 -4.63 8.78 -7.50
N GLY A 57 -5.12 8.03 -6.52
CA GLY A 57 -4.30 7.28 -5.59
C GLY A 57 -3.64 8.12 -4.49
N ALA A 58 -4.03 9.39 -4.34
CA ALA A 58 -3.36 10.31 -3.43
C ALA A 58 -3.69 9.97 -1.96
N ALA A 59 -4.97 9.77 -1.64
CA ALA A 59 -5.39 9.42 -0.29
C ALA A 59 -4.86 8.02 0.10
N PHE A 60 -4.93 7.07 -0.83
CA PHE A 60 -4.42 5.72 -0.62
C PHE A 60 -2.89 5.71 -0.40
N ALA A 61 -2.15 6.61 -1.06
CA ALA A 61 -0.72 6.78 -0.86
C ALA A 61 -0.37 7.40 0.50
N GLU A 62 -1.12 8.40 0.97
CA GLU A 62 -0.94 8.96 2.32
C GLU A 62 -1.17 7.88 3.39
N GLU A 63 -2.26 7.14 3.27
CA GLU A 63 -2.60 6.06 4.20
C GLU A 63 -1.62 4.87 4.16
N PHE A 64 -0.99 4.64 3.01
CA PHE A 64 0.10 3.66 2.88
C PHE A 64 1.39 4.16 3.56
N SER A 65 1.72 5.46 3.42
CA SER A 65 2.85 6.08 4.11
C SER A 65 2.72 5.98 5.62
N ASP A 66 1.52 6.22 6.15
CA ASP A 66 1.23 6.07 7.58
C ASP A 66 1.42 4.62 8.05
N ALA A 67 0.92 3.65 7.27
CA ALA A 67 1.06 2.24 7.58
C ALA A 67 2.53 1.78 7.55
N ILE A 68 3.33 2.21 6.57
CA ILE A 68 4.76 1.94 6.52
C ILE A 68 5.47 2.50 7.75
N SER A 69 5.15 3.74 8.14
CA SER A 69 5.74 4.39 9.30
C SER A 69 5.42 3.66 10.62
N ALA A 70 4.25 3.02 10.70
CA ALA A 70 3.83 2.23 11.86
C ALA A 70 4.44 0.81 11.87
N CYS A 71 4.52 0.15 10.71
CA CYS A 71 4.88 -1.27 10.59
C CYS A 71 6.38 -1.50 10.36
N VAL A 72 7.11 -0.55 9.79
CA VAL A 72 8.54 -0.71 9.47
C VAL A 72 9.39 -0.04 10.55
N ALA A 73 9.98 -0.85 11.43
CA ALA A 73 10.87 -0.36 12.47
C ALA A 73 12.10 0.34 11.85
N GLY A 74 12.33 1.59 12.26
CA GLY A 74 13.39 2.43 11.67
C GLY A 74 12.97 3.19 10.42
N GLY A 75 11.75 2.97 9.93
CA GLY A 75 11.19 3.64 8.76
C GLY A 75 11.69 3.07 7.43
N SER A 76 11.41 3.82 6.36
CA SER A 76 11.85 3.53 5.00
C SER A 76 12.64 4.70 4.44
N ASP A 77 13.71 4.43 3.68
CA ASP A 77 14.49 5.47 2.98
C ASP A 77 13.98 5.73 1.55
N GLY A 78 12.87 5.09 1.17
CA GLY A 78 12.33 5.11 -0.18
C GLY A 78 11.18 6.09 -0.39
N ALA A 79 10.59 5.99 -1.58
CA ALA A 79 9.45 6.79 -1.99
C ALA A 79 8.29 5.88 -2.38
N ILE A 80 7.06 6.37 -2.17
CA ILE A 80 5.86 5.74 -2.70
C ILE A 80 5.65 6.22 -4.13
N SER A 81 5.42 5.27 -5.03
CA SER A 81 5.12 5.52 -6.45
C SER A 81 3.77 4.92 -6.82
N LEU A 82 2.98 5.68 -7.57
CA LEU A 82 1.75 5.19 -8.20
C LEU A 82 2.11 4.32 -9.41
N LEU A 83 1.71 3.05 -9.39
CA LEU A 83 1.91 2.13 -10.51
C LEU A 83 0.72 2.14 -11.47
N SER A 84 -0.51 2.12 -10.94
CA SER A 84 -1.72 2.18 -11.76
C SER A 84 -2.93 2.71 -11.01
N VAL A 85 -3.84 3.31 -11.77
CA VAL A 85 -5.24 3.52 -11.39
C VAL A 85 -6.11 2.95 -12.50
N GLU A 86 -6.99 2.03 -12.17
CA GLU A 86 -7.92 1.40 -13.09
C GLU A 86 -9.35 1.77 -12.70
N THR A 87 -10.16 2.22 -13.66
CA THR A 87 -11.60 2.36 -13.44
C THR A 87 -12.24 0.97 -13.52
N LEU A 88 -12.86 0.56 -12.42
CA LEU A 88 -13.67 -0.65 -12.36
C LEU A 88 -15.09 -0.31 -12.78
N ALA A 89 -15.60 -1.07 -13.76
CA ALA A 89 -17.01 -1.04 -14.13
C ALA A 89 -17.87 -1.58 -12.98
N ASP A 90 -19.03 -0.97 -12.78
CA ASP A 90 -20.03 -1.38 -11.78
C ASP A 90 -20.61 -2.78 -12.09
#